data_AF-A0A946LK87-F1
#
_entry.id   AF-A0A946LK87-F1
#
_cell.length_a   1.000
_cell.length_b   1.000
_cell.length_c   1.000
_cell.angle_alpha   90.00
_cell.angle_beta   90.00
_cell.angle_gamma   90.00
#
_symmetry.space_group_name_H-M   'P 1'
#
loop_
_entity.id
_entity.type
_entity.pdbx_description
1 polymer ?
#
loop_
_entity_poly.entity_id
_entity_poly.type
_entity_poly.pdbx_seq_one_letter_code
_entity_poly.pdbx_strand_id
1 'polypeptide(L)'
;MKWLEALTTIATTIGIRFLIPIVMTIGIIYALRKLDARWQAEAEAQIIPATTVFTSSRCYDVKKCSPEQRANCSAADRSEPCWQVFRQTNGGLLKDECLSCGYFFNVPTPVRI
;
A
#
# COMPACT_ATOMS: atom_id res chain seq x y z
N MET A 1 -34.25 -44.57 -27.22
CA MET A 1 -32.79 -44.75 -27.06
C MET A 1 -31.99 -43.53 -27.55
N LYS A 2 -32.10 -43.07 -28.80
CA LYS A 2 -31.33 -41.90 -29.32
C LYS A 2 -31.46 -40.59 -28.50
N TRP A 3 -32.61 -40.34 -27.87
CA TRP A 3 -32.85 -39.15 -27.06
C TRP A 3 -32.10 -39.13 -25.72
N LEU A 4 -31.78 -40.30 -25.16
CA LEU A 4 -30.99 -40.40 -23.93
C LEU A 4 -29.53 -40.04 -24.20
N GLU A 5 -28.97 -40.51 -25.32
CA GLU A 5 -27.62 -40.17 -25.79
C GLU A 5 -27.46 -38.67 -26.08
N ALA A 6 -28.50 -38.04 -26.62
CA ALA A 6 -28.51 -36.59 -26.86
C ALA A 6 -28.48 -35.82 -25.53
N LEU A 7 -29.30 -36.23 -24.56
CA LEU A 7 -29.34 -35.59 -23.24
C LEU A 7 -28.03 -35.74 -22.47
N THR A 8 -27.41 -36.92 -22.49
CA THR A 8 -26.10 -37.14 -21.84
C THR A 8 -25.02 -36.27 -22.47
N THR A 9 -24.94 -36.21 -23.80
CA THR A 9 -23.93 -35.40 -24.51
C THR A 9 -24.06 -33.91 -24.18
N ILE A 10 -25.30 -33.39 -24.16
CA ILE A 10 -25.59 -31.99 -23.81
C ILE A 10 -25.21 -31.72 -22.35
N ALA A 11 -25.63 -32.58 -21.43
CA ALA A 11 -25.33 -32.45 -20.01
C ALA A 11 -23.83 -32.50 -19.73
N THR A 12 -23.08 -33.39 -20.39
CA THR A 12 -21.63 -33.50 -20.27
C THR A 12 -20.94 -32.24 -20.79
N THR A 13 -21.34 -31.72 -21.95
CA THR A 13 -20.73 -30.52 -22.52
C THR A 13 -20.96 -29.30 -21.64
N ILE A 14 -22.18 -29.14 -21.13
CA ILE A 14 -22.54 -28.08 -20.17
C ILE A 14 -21.73 -28.25 -18.89
N GLY A 15 -21.74 -29.44 -18.30
CA GLY A 15 -21.01 -29.74 -17.07
C GLY A 15 -19.52 -29.43 -17.19
N ILE A 16 -18.87 -29.87 -18.27
CA ILE A 16 -17.44 -29.60 -18.53
C ILE A 16 -17.18 -28.10 -18.64
N ARG A 17 -18.03 -27.36 -19.38
CA ARG A 17 -17.85 -25.92 -19.59
C ARG A 17 -18.05 -25.08 -18.34
N PHE A 18 -18.79 -25.55 -17.34
CA PHE A 18 -18.95 -24.83 -16.08
C PHE A 18 -17.97 -25.32 -15.00
N LEU A 19 -17.78 -26.63 -14.91
CA LEU A 19 -16.97 -27.23 -13.86
C LEU A 19 -15.48 -26.93 -14.06
N ILE A 20 -14.98 -26.93 -15.30
CA ILE A 20 -13.59 -26.58 -15.59
C ILE A 20 -13.26 -25.14 -15.19
N PRO A 21 -14.00 -24.09 -15.62
CA PRO A 21 -13.70 -22.72 -15.21
C PRO A 21 -13.82 -22.49 -13.70
N ILE A 22 -14.78 -23.14 -13.03
CA ILE A 22 -14.95 -23.02 -11.58
C ILE A 22 -13.73 -23.61 -10.86
N VAL A 23 -13.34 -24.83 -11.20
CA VAL A 23 -12.17 -25.48 -10.59
C VAL A 23 -10.90 -24.68 -10.89
N MET A 24 -10.74 -24.18 -12.11
CA MET A 24 -9.61 -23.35 -12.49
C MET A 24 -9.55 -22.05 -11.66
N THR A 25 -10.68 -21.36 -11.50
CA THR A 25 -10.76 -20.12 -10.73
C THR A 25 -10.45 -20.36 -9.24
N ILE A 26 -11.01 -21.43 -8.66
CA ILE A 26 -10.73 -21.84 -7.28
C ILE A 26 -9.22 -22.13 -7.11
N GLY A 27 -8.62 -22.84 -8.07
CA GLY A 27 -7.19 -23.12 -8.07
C GLY A 27 -6.32 -21.87 -8.10
N ILE A 28 -6.66 -20.90 -8.95
CA ILE A 28 -5.96 -19.59 -9.03
C ILE A 28 -6.10 -18.83 -7.71
N ILE A 29 -7.30 -18.73 -7.15
CA ILE A 29 -7.53 -18.04 -5.87
C ILE A 29 -6.70 -18.68 -4.76
N TYR A 30 -6.67 -20.01 -4.70
CA TYR A 30 -5.87 -20.72 -3.71
C TYR A 30 -4.38 -20.43 -3.85
N ALA A 31 -3.85 -20.46 -5.09
CA ALA A 31 -2.45 -20.15 -5.35
C ALA A 31 -2.08 -18.72 -4.96
N LEU A 32 -2.93 -17.73 -5.32
CA LEU A 32 -2.72 -16.33 -4.97
C LEU A 32 -2.75 -16.11 -3.45
N ARG A 33 -3.71 -16.72 -2.74
CA ARG A 33 -3.77 -16.64 -1.27
C ARG A 33 -2.52 -17.22 -0.60
N LYS A 34 -1.99 -18.31 -1.14
CA LYS A 34 -0.77 -18.93 -0.61
C LYS A 34 0.46 -18.04 -0.82
N LEU A 35 0.56 -17.37 -1.97
CA LEU A 35 1.63 -16.41 -2.24
C LEU A 35 1.50 -15.17 -1.33
N ASP A 36 0.29 -14.65 -1.20
CA ASP A 36 0.01 -13.49 -0.34
C ASP A 36 0.36 -13.77 1.12
N ALA A 37 -0.03 -14.93 1.65
CA ALA A 37 0.32 -15.34 3.01
C ALA A 37 1.84 -15.42 3.23
N ARG A 38 2.60 -15.87 2.22
CA ARG A 38 4.06 -15.89 2.28
C ARG A 38 4.64 -14.47 2.33
N TRP A 39 4.15 -13.57 1.49
CA TRP A 39 4.61 -12.18 1.50
C TRP A 39 4.22 -11.44 2.78
N GLN A 40 3.05 -11.72 3.34
CA GLN A 40 2.66 -11.19 4.65
C GLN A 40 3.62 -11.67 5.74
N ALA A 41 3.98 -12.95 5.76
CA ALA A 41 4.97 -13.48 6.71
C ALA A 41 6.37 -12.86 6.52
N GLU A 42 6.80 -12.64 5.27
CA GLU A 42 8.05 -11.96 4.96
C GLU A 42 8.02 -10.47 5.40
N ALA A 43 6.89 -9.78 5.20
CA ALA A 43 6.69 -8.41 5.65
C ALA A 43 6.68 -8.32 7.18
N GLU A 44 6.00 -9.25 7.86
CA GLU A 44 5.98 -9.35 9.33
C GLU A 44 7.38 -9.61 9.90
N ALA A 45 8.16 -10.49 9.28
CA ALA A 45 9.55 -10.73 9.66
C ALA A 45 10.46 -9.50 9.42
N GLN A 46 10.09 -8.64 8.46
CA GLN A 46 10.75 -7.37 8.19
C GLN A 46 10.14 -6.18 8.94
N ILE A 47 9.18 -6.40 9.86
CA ILE A 47 8.75 -5.37 10.80
C ILE A 47 9.94 -5.10 11.73
N ILE A 48 10.80 -4.19 11.29
CA ILE A 48 11.73 -3.51 12.16
C ILE A 48 10.85 -2.79 13.19
N PRO A 49 11.00 -3.06 14.50
CA PRO A 49 10.14 -2.46 15.50
C PRO A 49 10.16 -0.93 15.34
N ALA A 50 8.96 -0.34 15.30
CA ALA A 50 8.69 1.10 15.21
C ALA A 50 9.22 1.92 16.41
N THR A 51 10.20 1.39 17.13
CA THR A 51 10.94 2.05 18.21
C THR A 51 12.16 2.81 17.70
N THR A 52 12.42 2.81 16.39
CA THR A 52 13.06 3.99 15.81
C THR A 52 12.00 5.09 15.77
N VAL A 53 11.79 5.72 16.94
CA VAL A 53 11.34 7.11 17.01
C VAL A 53 12.04 7.79 15.84
N PHE A 54 11.25 8.27 14.87
CA PHE A 54 11.77 9.05 13.77
C PHE A 54 12.32 10.31 14.42
N THR A 55 13.56 10.25 14.94
CA THR A 55 14.39 11.40 15.27
C THR A 55 14.85 11.96 13.94
N SER A 56 13.90 12.19 13.04
CA SER A 56 14.20 12.93 11.85
C SER A 56 14.50 14.33 12.31
N SER A 57 15.68 14.78 11.95
CA SER A 57 16.03 16.18 11.85
C SER A 57 14.81 16.99 11.44
N ARG A 58 14.48 18.03 12.22
CA ARG A 58 13.29 18.81 11.96
C ARG A 58 13.41 19.42 10.56
N CYS A 59 12.31 19.61 9.86
CA CYS A 59 12.35 20.04 8.46
C CYS A 59 13.13 21.36 8.26
N TYR A 60 13.12 22.25 9.26
CA TYR A 60 13.93 23.47 9.24
C TYR A 60 15.44 23.24 9.38
N ASP A 61 15.86 22.13 10.01
CA ASP A 61 17.27 21.75 10.11
C ASP A 61 17.78 21.26 8.75
N VAL A 62 16.95 20.51 8.03
CA VAL A 62 17.27 19.97 6.70
C VAL A 62 17.25 21.07 5.63
N LYS A 63 16.22 21.92 5.61
CA LYS A 63 16.13 23.06 4.67
C LYS A 63 16.99 24.27 5.09
N LYS A 64 17.65 24.22 6.25
CA LYS A 64 18.44 25.33 6.83
C LYS A 64 17.66 26.66 6.85
N CYS A 65 16.40 26.62 7.31
CA CYS A 65 15.53 27.78 7.30
C CYS A 65 15.99 28.87 8.30
N SER A 66 15.83 30.14 7.91
CA SER A 66 16.09 31.31 8.76
C SER A 66 15.08 31.40 9.92
N PRO A 67 15.37 32.14 11.01
CA PRO A 67 14.42 32.30 12.12
C PRO A 67 13.09 32.93 11.70
N GLU A 68 13.11 33.85 10.73
CA GLU A 68 11.90 34.48 10.17
C GLU A 68 11.02 33.45 9.43
N GLN A 69 11.65 32.55 8.67
CA GLN A 69 10.94 31.47 7.97
C GLN A 69 10.34 30.45 8.94
N ARG A 70 11.00 30.21 10.08
CA ARG A 70 10.48 29.31 11.13
C ARG A 70 9.25 29.91 11.81
N ALA A 71 9.28 31.19 12.13
CA ALA A 71 8.14 31.89 12.75
C ALA A 71 6.89 31.84 11.88
N ASN A 72 7.05 31.86 10.54
CA ASN A 72 5.96 31.81 9.58
C ASN A 72 5.60 30.39 9.10
N CYS A 73 6.16 29.34 9.71
CA CYS A 73 5.98 27.95 9.26
C CYS A 73 5.13 27.14 10.25
N SER A 74 3.97 26.68 9.81
CA SER A 74 3.06 25.80 10.59
C SER A 74 3.68 24.46 10.98
N ALA A 75 4.74 24.03 10.29
CA ALA A 75 5.43 22.77 10.54
C ALA A 75 6.70 22.92 11.41
N ALA A 76 7.09 24.13 11.82
CA ALA A 76 8.35 24.34 12.54
C ALA A 76 8.39 23.65 13.92
N ASP A 77 7.29 23.69 14.67
CA ASP A 77 7.21 23.16 16.04
C ASP A 77 6.47 21.82 16.13
N ARG A 78 6.19 21.17 15.00
CA ARG A 78 5.52 19.87 14.97
C ARG A 78 6.55 18.74 14.99
N SER A 79 6.20 17.67 15.71
CA SER A 79 6.96 16.40 15.68
C SER A 79 6.74 15.61 14.39
N GLU A 80 5.65 15.92 13.68
CA GLU A 80 5.34 15.32 12.38
C GLU A 80 6.25 15.86 11.27
N PRO A 81 6.57 15.05 10.25
CA PRO A 81 7.25 15.52 9.05
C PRO A 81 6.53 16.71 8.40
N CYS A 82 7.28 17.70 7.92
CA CYS A 82 6.66 18.93 7.39
C CYS A 82 5.69 18.70 6.23
N TRP A 83 5.92 17.67 5.40
CA TRP A 83 5.02 17.31 4.30
C TRP A 83 3.65 16.86 4.82
N GLN A 84 3.59 16.19 5.98
CA GLN A 84 2.35 15.72 6.58
C GLN A 84 1.55 16.89 7.15
N VAL A 85 2.23 17.82 7.83
CA VAL A 85 1.61 19.07 8.31
C VAL A 85 1.03 19.85 7.14
N PHE A 86 1.80 20.07 6.07
CA PHE A 86 1.32 20.80 4.90
C PHE A 86 0.15 20.11 4.20
N ARG A 87 0.19 18.77 4.11
CA ARG A 87 -0.90 17.98 3.53
C ARG A 87 -2.20 18.16 4.31
N GLN A 88 -2.14 18.12 5.65
CA GLN A 88 -3.30 18.33 6.51
C GLN A 88 -3.85 19.76 6.37
N THR A 89 -2.97 20.77 6.32
CA THR A 89 -3.39 22.17 6.19
C THR A 89 -3.94 22.52 4.81
N ASN A 90 -3.52 21.80 3.75
CA ASN A 90 -3.93 22.04 2.36
C ASN A 90 -5.08 21.10 1.91
N GLY A 91 -5.96 20.68 2.82
CA GLY A 91 -7.13 19.87 2.47
C GLY A 91 -6.79 18.48 1.91
N GLY A 92 -5.65 17.91 2.33
CA GLY A 92 -5.16 16.60 1.89
C GLY A 92 -4.22 16.65 0.69
N LEU A 93 -4.01 17.83 0.08
CA LEU A 93 -3.13 18.02 -1.05
C LEU A 93 -1.70 18.36 -0.62
N LEU A 94 -0.74 17.75 -1.30
CA LEU A 94 0.66 18.04 -1.07
C LEU A 94 1.08 19.30 -1.85
N LYS A 95 1.98 20.11 -1.29
CA LYS A 95 2.62 21.21 -2.04
C LYS A 95 3.56 20.64 -3.10
N ASP A 96 3.65 21.30 -4.25
CA ASP A 96 4.55 20.88 -5.34
C ASP A 96 6.01 20.80 -4.89
N GLU A 97 6.44 21.72 -4.01
CA GLU A 97 7.79 21.71 -3.43
C GLU A 97 8.15 20.41 -2.69
N CYS A 98 7.14 19.73 -2.14
CA CYS A 98 7.34 18.46 -1.44
C CYS A 98 7.55 17.32 -2.43
N LEU A 99 7.00 17.40 -3.65
CA LEU A 99 7.20 16.41 -4.71
C LEU A 99 8.62 16.37 -5.24
N SER A 100 9.43 17.41 -5.00
CA SER A 100 10.86 17.44 -5.32
C SER A 100 11.75 17.40 -4.08
N CYS A 101 11.19 17.23 -2.89
CA CYS A 101 11.93 17.29 -1.64
C CYS A 101 12.59 15.94 -1.35
N GLY A 102 13.93 15.90 -1.34
CA GLY A 102 14.68 14.68 -1.01
C GLY A 102 14.33 14.11 0.37
N TYR A 103 13.93 14.95 1.34
CA TYR A 103 13.47 14.46 2.64
C TYR A 103 12.16 13.68 2.52
N PHE A 104 11.21 14.11 1.68
CA PHE A 104 9.95 13.38 1.43
C PHE A 104 10.20 12.00 0.80
N PHE A 105 11.11 11.92 -0.19
CA PHE A 105 11.45 10.66 -0.85
C PHE A 105 12.22 9.66 0.02
N ASN A 106 12.96 10.16 1.01
CA ASN A 106 13.77 9.33 1.89
C ASN A 106 13.05 8.98 3.20
N VAL A 107 11.78 9.36 3.38
CA VAL A 107 11.01 8.92 4.55
C VAL A 107 10.68 7.44 4.40
N PRO A 108 11.04 6.58 5.38
CA PRO A 108 10.60 5.20 5.40
C PRO A 108 9.07 5.15 5.35
N THR A 109 8.50 4.33 4.47
CA THR A 109 7.04 4.18 4.40
C THR A 109 6.53 3.65 5.75
N PRO A 110 5.50 4.28 6.35
CA PRO A 110 4.96 3.80 7.61
C PRO A 110 4.44 2.37 7.42
N VAL A 111 5.03 1.43 8.17
CA VAL A 111 4.54 0.06 8.26
C VAL A 111 3.20 0.12 8.99
N ARG A 112 2.15 -0.44 8.37
CA ARG A 112 0.79 -0.45 8.93
C ARG A 112 0.80 -1.38 10.16
N ILE A 113 0.61 -0.79 11.35
CA ILE A 113 0.47 -1.51 12.64
C ILE A 113 -0.96 -2.01 12.78
#